data_AF-A0AAU2VYL6-F1
#
_entry.id   AF-A0AAU2VYL6-F1
#
_cell.length_a   1.000
_cell.length_b   1.000
_cell.length_c   1.000
_cell.angle_alpha   90.00
_cell.angle_beta   90.00
_cell.angle_gamma   90.00
#
_symmetry.space_group_name_H-M   'P 1'
#
loop_
_entity.id
_entity.type
_entity.pdbx_description
1 polymer ?
#
loop_
_entity_poly.entity_id
_entity_poly.type
_entity_poly.pdbx_seq_one_letter_code
_entity_poly.pdbx_strand_id
1 'polypeptide(L)'
;MTSRGWQYEVWSEPDPHVLENVRFLAGYRRAWLFDPDLVAALRAVDLDGVSLGDAFRLRPECPRPQPESAVLYLLWSGHVTTALDRPLSTGHVLRRAA
;
A
#
# COMPACT_ATOMS: atom_id res chain seq x y z
N MET A 1 15.00 -33.03 -3.80
CA MET A 1 16.19 -32.17 -4.04
C MET A 1 16.46 -32.15 -5.53
N THR A 2 16.13 -31.07 -6.23
CA THR A 2 16.43 -30.93 -7.67
C THR A 2 17.93 -30.73 -7.88
N SER A 3 18.44 -31.27 -8.99
CA SER A 3 19.86 -31.51 -9.31
C SER A 3 20.74 -30.26 -9.48
N ARG A 4 20.28 -29.06 -9.09
CA ARG A 4 21.02 -27.80 -9.19
C ARG A 4 21.12 -27.03 -7.87
N GLY A 5 20.63 -27.59 -6.75
CA GLY A 5 20.76 -26.96 -5.42
C GLY A 5 19.76 -25.83 -5.13
N TRP A 6 18.75 -25.63 -5.97
CA TRP A 6 17.70 -24.63 -5.77
C TRP A 6 16.45 -25.32 -5.24
N GLN A 7 15.82 -24.73 -4.23
CA GLN A 7 14.49 -25.16 -3.82
C GLN A 7 13.48 -24.67 -4.86
N TYR A 8 12.65 -25.58 -5.33
CA TYR A 8 11.57 -25.31 -6.26
C TYR A 8 10.25 -25.50 -5.53
N GLU A 9 9.40 -24.49 -5.59
CA GLU A 9 8.06 -24.53 -5.01
C GLU A 9 7.06 -24.04 -6.06
N VAL A 10 5.94 -24.75 -6.17
CA VAL A 10 4.81 -24.34 -7.02
C VAL A 10 3.85 -23.57 -6.12
N TRP A 11 3.70 -22.28 -6.38
CA TRP A 11 2.71 -21.45 -5.72
C TRP A 11 1.41 -21.50 -6.52
N SER A 12 0.37 -22.06 -5.91
CA SER A 12 -0.99 -22.11 -6.46
C SER A 12 -1.82 -20.91 -5.96
N GLU A 13 -3.14 -20.90 -6.20
CA GLU A 13 -4.03 -19.77 -5.89
C GLU A 13 -3.71 -19.11 -4.54
N PRO A 14 -3.47 -17.78 -4.52
CA PRO A 14 -3.16 -17.06 -3.29
C PRO A 14 -4.37 -17.03 -2.36
N ASP A 15 -4.13 -16.68 -1.10
CA ASP A 15 -5.20 -16.35 -0.17
C ASP A 15 -6.19 -15.37 -0.83
N PRO A 16 -7.51 -15.64 -0.79
CA PRO A 16 -8.49 -14.86 -1.53
C PRO A 16 -8.52 -13.39 -1.09
N HIS A 17 -8.22 -13.09 0.18
CA HIS A 17 -8.13 -11.72 0.67
C HIS A 17 -6.90 -11.01 0.14
N VAL A 18 -5.75 -11.70 0.06
CA VAL A 18 -4.55 -11.13 -0.56
C VAL A 18 -4.83 -10.77 -2.01
N LEU A 19 -5.46 -11.67 -2.77
CA LEU A 19 -5.80 -11.40 -4.17
C LEU A 19 -6.79 -10.25 -4.34
N GLU A 20 -7.84 -10.21 -3.51
CA GLU A 20 -8.84 -9.14 -3.53
C GLU A 20 -8.21 -7.77 -3.20
N ASN A 21 -7.40 -7.70 -2.14
CA ASN A 21 -6.71 -6.49 -1.73
C ASN A 21 -5.72 -6.00 -2.80
N VAL A 22 -4.95 -6.91 -3.42
CA VAL A 22 -4.04 -6.56 -4.53
C VAL A 22 -4.83 -6.03 -5.73
N ARG A 23 -5.96 -6.66 -6.08
CA ARG A 23 -6.84 -6.19 -7.17
C ARG A 23 -7.41 -4.80 -6.87
N PHE A 24 -7.82 -4.56 -5.63
CA PHE A 24 -8.27 -3.25 -5.18
C PHE A 24 -7.14 -2.20 -5.30
N LEU A 25 -5.96 -2.49 -4.75
CA LEU A 25 -4.80 -1.59 -4.80
C LEU A 25 -4.32 -1.33 -6.24
N ALA A 26 -4.50 -2.28 -7.15
CA ALA A 26 -4.16 -2.11 -8.57
C ALA A 26 -4.92 -0.94 -9.22
N GLY A 27 -6.05 -0.49 -8.66
CA GLY A 27 -6.73 0.73 -9.07
C GLY A 27 -5.89 2.00 -8.91
N TYR A 28 -4.94 2.00 -7.97
CA TYR A 28 -4.10 3.14 -7.61
C TYR A 28 -2.71 3.10 -8.27
N ARG A 29 -2.46 2.18 -9.21
CA ARG A 29 -1.12 1.95 -9.80
C ARG A 29 -0.56 3.09 -10.68
N ARG A 30 -1.41 4.01 -11.13
CA ARG A 30 -1.06 5.01 -12.15
C ARG A 30 -0.53 6.28 -11.48
N ALA A 31 0.79 6.38 -11.32
CA ALA A 31 1.46 7.47 -10.61
C ALA A 31 1.07 8.88 -11.12
N TRP A 32 0.85 9.04 -12.43
CA TRP A 32 0.50 10.35 -13.04
C TRP A 32 -0.90 10.88 -12.68
N LEU A 33 -1.74 10.10 -11.98
CA LEU A 33 -3.05 10.56 -11.51
C LEU A 33 -2.97 11.31 -10.17
N PHE A 34 -1.81 11.26 -9.50
CA PHE A 34 -1.61 11.87 -8.19
C PHE A 34 -0.81 13.15 -8.32
N ASP A 35 -1.19 14.15 -7.53
CA ASP A 35 -0.41 15.37 -7.37
C ASP A 35 0.96 15.02 -6.76
N PRO A 36 2.09 15.33 -7.44
CA PRO A 36 3.41 14.96 -6.97
C PRO A 36 3.77 15.65 -5.64
N ASP A 37 3.26 16.86 -5.38
CA ASP A 37 3.54 17.60 -4.14
C ASP A 37 2.78 16.96 -2.97
N LEU A 38 1.54 16.49 -3.21
CA LEU A 38 0.79 15.71 -2.23
C LEU A 38 1.51 14.40 -1.88
N VAL A 39 1.99 13.67 -2.89
CA VAL A 39 2.73 12.42 -2.68
C VAL A 39 4.03 12.70 -1.92
N ALA A 40 4.77 13.74 -2.28
CA ALA A 40 6.00 14.12 -1.59
C ALA A 40 5.74 14.50 -0.12
N ALA A 41 4.69 15.28 0.15
CA ALA A 41 4.29 15.63 1.51
C ALA A 41 3.94 14.39 2.35
N LEU A 42 3.17 13.45 1.79
CA LEU A 42 2.81 12.21 2.50
C LEU A 42 4.01 11.29 2.74
N ARG A 43 4.98 11.23 1.82
CA ARG A 43 6.24 10.47 2.01
C ARG A 43 7.14 11.07 3.09
N ALA A 44 6.99 12.36 3.38
CA ALA A 44 7.74 13.02 4.44
C ALA A 44 7.13 12.80 5.83
N VAL A 45 5.88 12.33 5.91
CA VAL A 45 5.21 11.97 7.18
C VAL A 45 5.64 10.58 7.61
N ASP A 46 5.94 10.41 8.90
CA ASP A 46 6.12 9.08 9.47
C ASP A 46 4.76 8.39 9.62
N LEU A 47 4.52 7.42 8.74
CA LEU A 47 3.29 6.63 8.71
C LEU A 47 3.44 5.28 9.43
N ASP A 48 4.60 4.96 10.00
CA ASP A 48 4.79 3.70 10.70
C ASP A 48 3.92 3.64 11.98
N GLY A 49 3.13 2.57 12.10
CA GLY A 49 2.19 2.40 13.21
C GLY A 49 0.88 3.20 13.07
N VAL A 50 0.74 4.04 12.05
CA VAL A 50 -0.48 4.83 11.79
C VAL A 50 -1.54 3.94 11.16
N SER A 51 -2.81 4.08 11.60
CA SER A 51 -3.90 3.35 10.96
C SER A 51 -4.23 3.93 9.57
N LEU A 52 -4.70 3.11 8.65
CA LEU A 52 -5.08 3.52 7.32
C LEU A 52 -6.16 4.63 7.38
N GLY A 53 -7.10 4.51 8.31
CA GLY A 53 -8.12 5.54 8.56
C GLY A 53 -7.56 6.86 9.07
N ASP A 54 -6.53 6.85 9.91
CA ASP A 54 -5.88 8.06 10.39
C ASP A 54 -5.03 8.71 9.28
N ALA A 55 -4.34 7.89 8.48
CA ALA A 55 -3.59 8.36 7.32
C ALA A 55 -4.50 9.06 6.29
N PHE A 56 -5.71 8.56 6.08
CA PHE A 56 -6.75 9.18 5.24
C PHE A 56 -7.22 10.55 5.74
N ARG A 57 -7.14 10.80 7.05
CA ARG A 57 -7.53 12.09 7.64
C ARG A 57 -6.40 13.12 7.62
N LEU A 58 -5.18 12.76 7.21
CA LEU A 58 -4.10 13.71 7.05
C LEU A 58 -4.50 14.83 6.08
N ARG A 59 -4.09 16.05 6.41
CA ARG A 59 -4.34 17.26 5.61
C ARG A 59 -3.01 17.96 5.36
N PRO A 60 -2.19 17.45 4.41
CA PRO A 60 -1.00 18.16 3.97
C PRO A 60 -1.40 19.49 3.33
N GLU A 61 -0.51 20.48 3.39
CA GLU A 61 -0.70 21.83 2.86
C GLU A 61 -0.68 21.82 1.32
N CYS A 62 -1.76 21.32 0.72
CA CYS A 62 -1.92 21.19 -0.73
C CYS A 62 -3.32 21.69 -1.15
N PRO A 63 -3.50 22.34 -2.31
CA PRO A 63 -4.78 22.94 -2.70
C PRO A 63 -5.91 21.95 -2.98
N ARG A 64 -5.60 20.72 -3.40
CA ARG A 64 -6.59 19.66 -3.69
C ARG A 64 -6.14 18.31 -3.13
N PRO A 65 -6.12 18.16 -1.80
CA PRO A 65 -5.64 16.93 -1.20
C PRO A 65 -6.69 15.83 -1.41
N GLN A 66 -6.29 14.75 -2.09
CA GLN A 66 -6.99 13.46 -2.10
C GLN A 66 -6.12 12.44 -1.34
N PRO A 67 -5.94 12.64 -0.02
CA PRO A 67 -4.97 11.88 0.76
C PRO A 67 -5.29 10.39 0.76
N GLU A 68 -6.56 10.00 0.66
CA GLU A 68 -6.97 8.59 0.65
C GLU A 68 -6.37 7.86 -0.55
N SER A 69 -6.54 8.42 -1.74
CA SER A 69 -6.06 7.79 -2.97
C SER A 69 -4.53 7.85 -3.07
N ALA A 70 -3.91 8.92 -2.54
CA ALA A 70 -2.46 9.03 -2.47
C ALA A 70 -1.84 8.03 -1.46
N VAL A 71 -2.46 7.81 -0.30
CA VAL A 71 -2.04 6.78 0.67
C VAL A 71 -2.17 5.38 0.07
N LEU A 72 -3.26 5.09 -0.65
CA LEU A 72 -3.43 3.81 -1.35
C LEU A 72 -2.40 3.62 -2.48
N TYR A 73 -1.96 4.70 -3.14
CA TYR A 73 -0.83 4.66 -4.06
C TYR A 73 0.51 4.39 -3.34
N LEU A 74 0.75 4.96 -2.16
CA LEU A 74 1.95 4.66 -1.37
C LEU A 74 1.99 3.18 -0.95
N LEU A 75 0.84 2.58 -0.64
CA LEU A 75 0.71 1.13 -0.43
C LEU A 75 1.03 0.34 -1.70
N TRP A 76 0.43 0.71 -2.84
CA TRP A 76 0.69 0.03 -4.12
C TRP A 76 2.16 0.08 -4.53
N SER A 77 2.79 1.24 -4.38
CA SER A 77 4.20 1.46 -4.73
C SER A 77 5.18 0.82 -3.74
N GLY A 78 4.68 0.24 -2.65
CA GLY A 78 5.50 -0.37 -1.61
C GLY A 78 6.31 0.64 -0.78
N HIS A 79 5.93 1.92 -0.80
CA HIS A 79 6.56 2.93 0.07
C HIS A 79 6.18 2.71 1.53
N VAL A 80 4.93 2.32 1.76
CA VAL A 80 4.43 1.76 3.01
C VAL A 80 3.82 0.39 2.73
N THR A 81 3.74 -0.45 3.76
CA THR A 81 3.15 -1.79 3.68
C THR A 81 2.07 -1.95 4.75
N THR A 82 1.22 -2.96 4.58
CA THR A 82 0.25 -3.39 5.59
C THR A 82 -0.01 -4.89 5.40
N ALA A 83 -0.58 -5.53 6.41
CA ALA A 83 -1.11 -6.88 6.28
C ALA A 83 -2.25 -6.90 5.23
N LEU A 84 -2.23 -7.88 4.33
CA LEU A 84 -3.22 -8.07 3.25
C LEU A 84 -3.97 -9.41 3.36
N ASP A 85 -3.75 -10.15 4.45
CA ASP A 85 -4.33 -11.46 4.77
C ASP A 85 -5.81 -11.42 5.20
N ARG A 86 -6.38 -10.22 5.30
CA ARG A 86 -7.78 -9.97 5.62
C ARG A 86 -8.31 -8.79 4.80
N PRO A 87 -9.63 -8.62 4.63
CA PRO A 87 -10.19 -7.51 3.84
C PRO A 87 -9.67 -6.15 4.30
N LEU A 88 -9.16 -5.35 3.36
CA LEU A 88 -8.60 -4.04 3.66
C LEU A 88 -9.65 -3.13 4.32
N SER A 89 -9.25 -2.46 5.40
CA SER A 89 -10.12 -1.62 6.20
C SER A 89 -9.34 -0.47 6.84
N THR A 90 -10.05 0.53 7.33
CA THR A 90 -9.45 1.69 8.02
C THR A 90 -8.65 1.32 9.28
N GLY A 91 -8.86 0.12 9.85
CA GLY A 91 -8.11 -0.40 10.99
C GLY A 91 -6.79 -1.08 10.66
N HIS A 92 -6.38 -1.13 9.39
CA HIS A 92 -5.08 -1.65 8.99
C HIS A 92 -3.97 -0.70 9.42
N VAL A 93 -2.89 -1.26 9.96
CA VAL A 93 -1.74 -0.49 10.44
C VAL A 93 -0.69 -0.44 9.34
N LEU A 94 -0.33 0.78 8.96
CA LEU A 94 0.74 1.03 8.01
C LEU A 94 2.09 0.76 8.66
N ARG A 95 3.02 0.23 7.86
CA ARG A 95 4.40 -0.04 8.22
C ARG A 95 5.33 0.59 7.22
N ARG A 96 6.49 1.04 7.69
CA ARG A 96 7.55 1.46 6.78
C ARG A 96 8.08 0.24 6.01
N ALA A 97 8.22 0.36 4.70
CA ALA A 97 8.89 -0.66 3.92
C ALA A 97 10.38 -0.76 4.30
N ALA A 98 10.90 -1.99 4.39
CA ALA A 98 12.28 -2.28 4.77
C ALA A 98 13.28 -1.99 3.64
#